data_AF-A0A7W6FRR8-F1
#
_entry.id   AF-A0A7W6FRR8-F1
#
_cell.length_a   1.000
_cell.length_b   1.000
_cell.length_c   1.000
_cell.angle_alpha   90.00
_cell.angle_beta   90.00
_cell.angle_gamma   90.00
#
_symmetry.space_group_name_H-M   'P 1'
#
loop_
_entity.id
_entity.type
_entity.pdbx_description
1 polymer ?
#
loop_
_entity_poly.entity_id
_entity_poly.type
_entity_poly.pdbx_seq_one_letter_code
_entity_poly.pdbx_strand_id
1 'polypeptide(L)'
;MGKVDDSALRAVAKKHGLTGKYRVWKEGRRAYAWVEALKGGEIAGRFASNGLWPEQDVFDFVVDLLREHIEAKPGGGSNVR
;
A
#
# COMPACT_ATOMS: atom_id res chain seq x y z
N MET A 1 -1.98 -19.01 -5.87
CA MET A 1 -2.13 -17.58 -5.54
C MET A 1 -2.13 -17.50 -4.02
N GLY A 2 -0.97 -17.20 -3.41
CA GLY A 2 -0.88 -17.08 -1.95
C GLY A 2 -1.68 -15.87 -1.53
N LYS A 3 -2.72 -16.06 -0.72
CA LYS A 3 -3.47 -14.93 -0.16
C LYS A 3 -2.55 -14.28 0.88
N VAL A 4 -2.07 -13.07 0.61
CA VAL A 4 -1.45 -12.23 1.64
C VAL A 4 -2.50 -11.87 2.70
N ASP A 5 -2.06 -11.59 3.92
CA ASP A 5 -2.92 -11.00 4.94
C ASP A 5 -3.07 -9.49 4.67
N ASP A 6 -4.26 -9.08 4.28
CA ASP A 6 -4.63 -7.69 3.99
C ASP A 6 -5.21 -6.94 5.20
N SER A 7 -5.04 -7.47 6.41
CA SER A 7 -5.56 -6.85 7.64
C SER A 7 -4.99 -5.46 7.89
N ALA A 8 -3.71 -5.21 7.56
CA ALA A 8 -3.10 -3.88 7.67
C ALA A 8 -3.80 -2.86 6.74
N LEU A 9 -4.04 -3.23 5.48
CA LEU A 9 -4.75 -2.38 4.51
C LEU A 9 -6.20 -2.11 4.95
N ARG A 10 -6.91 -3.14 5.45
CA ARG A 10 -8.26 -2.98 6.00
C ARG A 10 -8.29 -2.04 7.19
N ALA A 11 -7.30 -2.09 8.08
CA ALA A 11 -7.21 -1.21 9.23
C ALA A 11 -7.02 0.25 8.81
N VAL A 12 -6.10 0.52 7.86
CA VAL A 12 -5.87 1.87 7.29
C VAL A 12 -7.15 2.36 6.60
N ALA A 13 -7.77 1.51 5.77
CA ALA A 13 -9.00 1.85 5.05
C ALA A 13 -10.14 2.21 6.01
N LYS A 14 -10.36 1.41 7.05
CA LYS A 14 -11.38 1.68 8.07
C LYS A 14 -11.10 2.96 8.86
N LYS A 15 -9.85 3.20 9.26
CA LYS A 15 -9.45 4.37 10.06
C LYS A 15 -9.65 5.68 9.30
N HIS A 16 -9.36 5.70 7.99
CA HIS A 16 -9.37 6.92 7.17
C HIS A 16 -10.59 7.06 6.25
N GLY A 17 -11.54 6.13 6.33
CA GLY A 17 -12.76 6.14 5.49
C GLY A 17 -12.44 5.91 4.01
N LEU A 18 -11.54 4.98 3.72
CA LEU A 18 -11.08 4.65 2.37
C LEU A 18 -11.63 3.31 1.91
N THR A 19 -11.60 3.08 0.60
CA THR A 19 -11.68 1.74 0.02
C THR A 19 -10.35 1.41 -0.64
N GLY A 20 -9.85 0.18 -0.45
CA GLY A 20 -8.56 -0.27 -0.98
C GLY A 20 -8.72 -1.36 -2.02
N LYS A 21 -7.96 -1.28 -3.12
CA LYS A 21 -7.71 -2.40 -4.04
C LYS A 21 -6.23 -2.74 -3.98
N TYR A 22 -5.91 -4.02 -4.09
CA TYR A 22 -4.52 -4.45 -4.11
C TYR A 22 -4.30 -5.60 -5.07
N ARG A 23 -3.05 -5.75 -5.50
CA ARG A 23 -2.57 -6.91 -6.24
C ARG A 23 -1.18 -7.28 -5.74
N VAL A 24 -1.00 -8.55 -5.43
CA VAL A 24 0.30 -9.13 -5.10
C VAL A 24 0.56 -10.27 -6.08
N TRP A 25 1.76 -10.31 -6.64
CA TRP A 25 2.18 -11.38 -7.54
C TRP A 25 3.68 -11.61 -7.46
N LYS A 26 4.11 -12.74 -8.02
CA LYS A 26 5.51 -13.15 -8.02
C LYS A 26 5.94 -13.54 -9.44
N GLU A 27 7.11 -13.06 -9.85
CA GLU A 27 7.77 -13.46 -11.10
C GLU A 27 9.16 -13.98 -10.77
N GLY A 28 9.38 -15.28 -10.99
CA GLY A 28 10.60 -15.95 -10.56
C GLY A 28 10.84 -15.81 -9.06
N ARG A 29 11.92 -15.13 -8.67
CA ARG A 29 12.29 -14.90 -7.26
C ARG A 29 11.80 -13.57 -6.70
N ARG A 30 11.21 -12.71 -7.53
CA ARG A 30 10.82 -11.34 -7.14
C ARG A 30 9.32 -11.29 -6.87
N ALA A 31 8.95 -10.76 -5.71
CA ALA A 31 7.58 -10.43 -5.37
C ALA A 31 7.29 -8.96 -5.72
N TYR A 32 6.04 -8.68 -6.05
CA TYR A 32 5.53 -7.36 -6.42
C TYR A 32 4.23 -7.13 -5.66
N ALA A 33 4.03 -5.90 -5.19
CA ALA A 33 2.77 -5.47 -4.62
C ALA A 33 2.38 -4.11 -5.19
N TRP A 34 1.08 -3.93 -5.39
CA TRP A 34 0.43 -2.69 -5.78
C TRP A 34 -0.79 -2.48 -4.91
N VAL A 35 -0.97 -1.27 -4.40
CA VAL A 35 -2.12 -0.86 -3.59
C VAL A 35 -2.65 0.49 -4.11
N GLU A 36 -3.96 0.59 -4.24
CA GLU A 36 -4.70 1.81 -4.53
C GLU A 36 -5.75 2.04 -3.44
N ALA A 37 -5.77 3.24 -2.88
CA ALA A 37 -6.79 3.68 -1.95
C ALA A 37 -7.63 4.81 -2.56
N LEU A 38 -8.95 4.69 -2.38
CA LEU A 38 -9.93 5.67 -2.83
C LEU A 38 -10.62 6.30 -1.62
N LYS A 39 -10.92 7.60 -1.69
CA LYS A 39 -11.75 8.33 -0.71
C LYS A 39 -12.86 9.06 -1.45
N GLY A 40 -14.12 8.69 -1.19
CA GLY A 40 -15.26 9.31 -1.89
C GLY A 40 -15.26 9.11 -3.41
N GLY A 41 -14.58 8.08 -3.91
CA GLY A 41 -14.44 7.81 -5.36
C GLY A 41 -13.19 8.42 -6.00
N GLU A 42 -12.46 9.29 -5.29
CA GLU A 42 -11.21 9.88 -5.77
C GLU A 42 -9.99 9.10 -5.27
N ILE A 43 -8.89 9.10 -6.02
CA ILE A 43 -7.65 8.43 -5.62
C ILE A 43 -7.00 9.21 -4.47
N ALA A 44 -6.95 8.59 -3.30
CA ALA A 44 -6.28 9.12 -2.11
C ALA A 44 -4.80 8.73 -2.05
N GLY A 45 -4.42 7.62 -2.71
CA GLY A 45 -3.03 7.18 -2.80
C GLY A 45 -2.86 5.94 -3.66
N ARG A 46 -1.73 5.82 -4.36
CA ARG A 46 -1.39 4.63 -5.16
C ARG A 46 0.11 4.36 -5.03
N PHE A 47 0.44 3.18 -4.52
CA PHE A 47 1.82 2.77 -4.24
C PHE A 47 2.11 1.40 -4.81
N ALA A 48 3.35 1.20 -5.24
CA ALA A 48 3.83 -0.09 -5.72
C ALA A 48 5.28 -0.30 -5.31
N SER A 49 5.64 -1.55 -5.03
CA SER A 49 7.00 -1.94 -4.74
C SER A 49 7.24 -3.37 -5.20
N ASN A 50 8.53 -3.73 -5.30
CA ASN A 50 8.96 -5.08 -5.60
C ASN A 50 10.26 -5.39 -4.87
N GLY A 51 10.48 -6.67 -4.56
CA GLY A 51 11.64 -7.09 -3.78
C GLY A 51 11.95 -8.57 -3.92
N LEU A 52 13.13 -8.96 -3.42
CA LEU A 52 13.51 -10.36 -3.28
C LEU A 52 13.02 -10.97 -1.94
N TRP A 53 12.10 -10.28 -1.28
CA TRP A 53 11.47 -10.68 -0.02
C TRP A 53 10.17 -11.46 -0.29
N PRO A 54 9.61 -12.13 0.73
CA PRO A 54 8.26 -12.69 0.69
C PRO A 54 7.20 -11.72 0.17
N GLU A 55 6.15 -12.26 -0.45
CA GLU A 55 4.99 -11.51 -0.94
C GLU A 55 4.32 -10.67 0.14
N GLN A 56 4.29 -11.18 1.38
CA GLN A 56 3.75 -10.47 2.55
C GLN A 56 4.56 -9.22 2.88
N ASP A 57 5.89 -9.32 2.95
CA ASP A 57 6.76 -8.19 3.33
C ASP A 57 6.71 -7.06 2.28
N VAL A 58 6.66 -7.41 0.99
CA VAL A 58 6.50 -6.41 -0.09
C VAL A 58 5.12 -5.74 0.00
N PHE A 59 4.08 -6.49 0.35
CA PHE A 59 2.74 -5.94 0.54
C PHE A 59 2.66 -5.00 1.75
N ASP A 60 3.16 -5.44 2.91
CA ASP A 60 3.16 -4.64 4.14
C ASP A 60 3.96 -3.35 3.98
N PHE A 61 5.11 -3.41 3.30
CA PHE A 61 5.88 -2.21 2.94
C PHE A 61 5.06 -1.21 2.11
N VAL A 62 4.31 -1.68 1.11
CA VAL A 62 3.48 -0.80 0.28
C VAL A 62 2.30 -0.21 1.08
N VAL A 63 1.73 -0.98 2.02
CA VAL A 63 0.68 -0.48 2.93
C VAL A 63 1.24 0.55 3.91
N ASP A 64 2.46 0.39 4.40
CA ASP A 64 3.14 1.38 5.24
C ASP A 64 3.38 2.70 4.49
N LEU A 65 3.84 2.64 3.23
CA LEU A 65 3.96 3.85 2.38
C LEU A 65 2.62 4.57 2.22
N LEU A 66 1.53 3.81 1.99
CA LEU A 66 0.19 4.37 1.90
C LEU A 66 -0.22 5.03 3.23
N ARG A 67 0.01 4.36 4.36
CA ARG A 67 -0.32 4.89 5.68
C ARG A 67 0.43 6.20 5.92
N GLU A 68 1.74 6.22 5.71
CA GLU A 68 2.57 7.43 5.87
C GLU A 68 2.07 8.57 4.99
N HIS A 69 1.72 8.29 3.75
CA HIS A 69 1.18 9.30 2.83
C HIS A 69 -0.13 9.91 3.33
N ILE A 70 -1.04 9.09 3.87
CA ILE A 70 -2.35 9.53 4.32
C ILE A 70 -2.29 10.20 5.70
N GLU A 71 -1.35 9.79 6.55
CA GLU A 71 -1.14 10.34 7.88
C GLU A 71 -0.25 11.60 7.89
N ALA A 72 0.56 11.80 6.84
CA ALA A 72 1.27 13.05 6.63
C ALA A 72 0.26 14.21 6.53
N LYS A 73 0.27 15.12 7.51
CA LYS A 73 -0.54 16.34 7.50
C LYS A 73 -0.30 17.12 6.20
N PRO A 74 -1.30 17.83 5.64
CA PRO A 74 -1.07 18.79 4.57
C PRO A 74 -0.26 19.96 5.13
N GLY A 75 1.07 19.85 5.11
CA GLY A 75 1.95 20.85 5.73
C GLY A 75 3.41 20.44 5.93
N GLY A 76 3.91 19.44 5.21
CA GLY A 76 5.30 18.97 5.35
C GLY A 76 5.87 18.55 4.02
N GLY A 77 6.00 19.48 3.08
CA GLY A 77 6.87 19.27 1.95
C GLY A 77 8.28 18.96 2.46
N SER A 78 8.81 17.81 2.11
CA SER A 78 10.24 17.57 2.12
C SER A 78 10.55 16.61 0.98
N ASN A 79 11.21 17.20 -0.02
CA ASN A 79 11.92 16.51 -1.07
C ASN A 79 12.67 15.30 -0.49
N VAL A 80 12.42 14.12 -1.06
CA VAL A 80 13.42 13.05 -1.03
C VAL A 80 13.96 12.94 -2.45
N ARG A 81 15.20 13.42 -2.59
CA ARG A 81 16.06 13.23 -3.76
C ARG A 81 16.57 11.80 -3.81
#